data_AF-A0A9D0DSV4-F1
#
_entry.id   AF-A0A9D0DSV4-F1
#
_cell.length_a   1.000
_cell.length_b   1.000
_cell.length_c   1.000
_cell.angle_alpha   90.00
_cell.angle_beta   90.00
_cell.angle_gamma   90.00
#
_symmetry.space_group_name_H-M   'P 1'
#
loop_
_entity.id
_entity.type
_entity.pdbx_description
1 polymer ?
#
loop_
_entity_poly.entity_id
_entity_poly.type
_entity_poly.pdbx_seq_one_letter_code
_entity_poly.pdbx_strand_id
1 'polypeptide(L)'
;MNELVKITNVIKIASSAILGFSIDNPKLATFSKTYTITINGWLLEKNIPVLAMLLFNKNEIIRRVPINLPRPDIGEVYPDIVKAKTCGFSMVVSTLGMEDNVELQVMALLQNQVQVHLASISLQRTAKLPFNYESIFQPLMVTSLGRSGSTWLMRVLAEHSNIIVHREYPYETHAAKYWIYSLFKVLSEPTNYLNPNAPAKHLSGLNIQWVRRNIIQDNLFNQWFTNNYINQVVKFCKTSTDSFYSEVAKNQNQTPSQLTYFAEKFAPWKSITGLCYELYPQAKEIILVRDFRDTLCSMLKFSEQRNVTDFGLNSNPTDLQAVKQIKNQAKRLLDYSQQRADQACIIHYENLVLKADETFLTILNYLNLEANTKIVKNILKKSATDTQELKNHRTSKNPKKSIGRWQQDLNEPMKELCEEHLTKELQAFGYLEN
;
A
#
# COMPACT_ATOMS: atom_id res chain seq x y z
N MET A 1 -15.98 26.43 10.06
CA MET A 1 -14.61 25.87 10.11
C MET A 1 -14.81 24.37 10.22
N ASN A 2 -14.58 23.62 9.14
CA ASN A 2 -15.12 22.27 9.01
C ASN A 2 -14.38 21.28 9.91
N GLU A 3 -15.14 20.45 10.62
CA GLU A 3 -14.63 19.25 11.30
C GLU A 3 -14.15 18.28 10.22
N LEU A 4 -12.90 17.79 10.31
CA LEU A 4 -12.29 16.91 9.29
C LEU A 4 -12.22 15.45 9.73
N VAL A 5 -12.06 15.22 11.03
CA VAL A 5 -12.04 13.88 11.64
C VAL A 5 -12.84 13.91 12.93
N LYS A 6 -13.75 12.95 13.09
CA LYS A 6 -14.55 12.74 14.29
C LYS A 6 -14.14 11.44 14.96
N ILE A 7 -13.93 11.47 16.27
CA ILE A 7 -13.68 10.26 17.06
C ILE A 7 -15.02 9.66 17.46
N THR A 8 -15.31 8.46 16.96
CA THR A 8 -16.60 7.79 17.15
C THR A 8 -16.57 6.79 18.29
N ASN A 9 -15.40 6.22 18.61
CA ASN A 9 -15.25 5.30 19.74
C ASN A 9 -13.82 5.24 20.26
N VAL A 10 -13.67 4.96 21.56
CA VAL A 10 -12.37 4.64 22.22
C VAL A 10 -12.62 3.54 23.24
N ILE A 11 -12.25 2.31 22.89
CA ILE A 11 -12.39 1.13 23.75
C ILE A 11 -11.02 0.79 24.32
N LYS A 12 -10.90 0.78 25.65
CA LYS A 12 -9.70 0.30 26.37
C LYS A 12 -9.90 -1.16 26.74
N ILE A 13 -8.86 -1.97 26.55
CA ILE A 13 -8.86 -3.41 26.77
C ILE A 13 -7.95 -3.70 27.96
N ALA A 14 -8.51 -4.30 29.00
CA ALA A 14 -7.72 -4.73 30.15
C ALA A 14 -6.76 -5.85 29.75
N SER A 15 -5.54 -5.81 30.26
CA SER A 15 -4.53 -6.83 30.00
C SER A 15 -3.74 -7.14 31.25
N SER A 16 -3.58 -8.42 31.57
CA SER A 16 -2.81 -8.90 32.72
C SER A 16 -1.29 -8.85 32.49
N ALA A 17 -0.87 -8.61 31.24
CA ALA A 17 0.53 -8.56 30.81
C ALA A 17 1.22 -7.22 31.12
N ILE A 18 0.44 -6.17 31.36
CA ILE A 18 0.92 -4.83 31.74
C ILE A 18 0.38 -4.47 33.13
N LEU A 19 1.05 -3.53 33.81
CA LEU A 19 0.67 -3.14 35.16
C LEU A 19 -0.47 -2.12 35.14
N GLY A 20 -0.42 -1.18 34.21
CA GLY A 20 -1.45 -0.18 34.00
C GLY A 20 -1.24 0.60 32.71
N PHE A 21 -2.31 1.12 32.13
CA PHE A 21 -2.22 2.04 31.00
C PHE A 21 -3.43 2.98 30.95
N SER A 22 -3.27 4.09 30.24
CA SER A 22 -4.38 4.96 29.87
C SER A 22 -4.18 5.52 28.46
N ILE A 23 -5.31 5.84 27.82
CA ILE A 23 -5.38 6.69 26.64
C ILE A 23 -6.00 8.00 27.11
N ASP A 24 -5.20 9.06 27.13
CA ASP A 24 -5.62 10.38 27.59
C ASP A 24 -6.27 11.17 26.43
N ASN A 25 -5.75 10.97 25.21
CA ASN A 25 -6.35 11.42 23.96
C ASN A 25 -6.22 10.34 22.87
N PRO A 26 -7.14 10.30 21.89
CA PRO A 26 -8.34 11.12 21.78
C PRO A 26 -9.42 10.75 22.79
N LYS A 27 -10.36 11.67 23.05
CA LYS A 27 -11.58 11.38 23.81
C LYS A 27 -12.74 11.12 22.87
N LEU A 28 -13.74 10.37 23.35
CA LEU A 28 -14.98 10.12 22.62
C LEU A 28 -15.64 11.44 22.20
N ALA A 29 -16.21 11.47 20.99
CA ALA A 29 -16.95 12.60 20.43
C ALA A 29 -16.12 13.90 20.31
N THR A 30 -14.79 13.79 20.32
CA THR A 30 -13.92 14.90 19.95
C THR A 30 -13.74 14.99 18.44
N PHE A 31 -13.47 16.20 17.96
CA PHE A 31 -13.26 16.49 16.55
C PHE A 31 -11.88 17.10 16.34
N SER A 32 -11.25 16.72 15.24
CA SER A 32 -10.05 17.37 14.73
C SER A 32 -10.42 18.32 13.59
N LYS A 33 -9.86 19.52 13.65
CA LYS A 33 -9.87 20.50 12.55
C LYS A 33 -8.71 20.26 11.57
N THR A 34 -7.94 19.20 11.79
CA THR A 34 -6.81 18.80 10.95
C THR A 34 -7.05 17.37 10.42
N TYR A 35 -6.30 16.98 9.38
CA TYR A 35 -6.22 15.58 8.92
C TYR A 35 -5.31 14.72 9.81
N THR A 36 -5.08 15.14 11.05
CA THR A 36 -4.22 14.44 11.99
C THR A 36 -4.96 14.18 13.28
N ILE A 37 -4.65 13.06 13.91
CA ILE A 37 -5.07 12.74 15.27
C ILE A 37 -3.83 12.55 16.14
N THR A 38 -3.97 12.94 17.40
CA THR A 38 -2.96 12.70 18.42
C THR A 38 -3.49 11.64 19.38
N ILE A 39 -2.72 10.57 19.53
CA ILE A 39 -2.99 9.52 20.53
C ILE A 39 -1.87 9.62 21.56
N ASN A 40 -2.22 9.93 22.80
CA ASN A 40 -1.25 10.04 23.89
C ASN A 40 -1.81 9.42 25.16
N GLY A 41 -0.90 9.08 26.06
CA GLY A 41 -1.22 8.37 27.26
C GLY A 41 0.03 7.93 28.00
N TRP A 42 -0.14 6.92 28.84
CA TRP A 42 0.94 6.34 29.61
C TRP A 42 0.76 4.82 29.71
N LEU A 43 1.88 4.12 29.93
CA LEU A 43 1.90 2.68 30.12
C LEU A 43 2.98 2.28 31.11
N LEU A 44 2.60 1.51 32.11
CA LEU A 44 3.49 0.87 33.08
C LEU A 44 3.68 -0.60 32.70
N GLU A 45 4.92 -0.97 32.44
CA GLU A 45 5.33 -2.36 32.26
C GLU A 45 5.19 -3.15 33.57
N LYS A 46 4.99 -4.46 33.45
CA LYS A 46 4.85 -5.38 34.60
C LYS A 46 6.12 -6.20 34.78
N ASN A 47 6.19 -7.37 34.14
CA ASN A 47 7.33 -8.29 34.27
C ASN A 47 8.27 -8.22 33.06
N ILE A 48 7.70 -8.05 31.87
CA ILE A 48 8.46 -8.02 30.62
C ILE A 48 8.52 -6.56 30.16
N PRO A 49 9.73 -6.03 29.89
CA PRO A 49 9.87 -4.66 29.41
C PRO A 49 9.11 -4.40 28.11
N VAL A 50 8.54 -3.20 28.00
CA VAL A 50 7.83 -2.78 26.79
C VAL A 50 8.80 -1.99 25.91
N LEU A 51 9.05 -2.49 24.71
CA LEU A 51 9.99 -1.88 23.75
C LEU A 51 9.40 -0.65 23.06
N ALA A 52 8.12 -0.68 22.73
CA ALA A 52 7.44 0.40 22.01
C ALA A 52 5.93 0.28 22.07
N MET A 53 5.25 1.41 21.84
CA MET A 53 3.84 1.41 21.42
C MET A 53 3.77 1.28 19.91
N LEU A 54 2.84 0.47 19.42
CA LEU A 54 2.53 0.30 18.00
C LEU A 54 1.10 0.79 17.73
N LEU A 55 0.90 1.43 16.58
CA LEU A 55 -0.41 1.74 16.05
C LEU A 55 -0.62 0.94 14.78
N PHE A 56 -1.69 0.17 14.75
CA PHE A 56 -2.10 -0.58 13.57
C PHE A 56 -3.32 0.08 12.93
N ASN A 57 -3.34 0.08 11.60
CA ASN A 57 -4.56 0.19 10.82
C ASN A 57 -4.77 -1.15 10.13
N LYS A 58 -5.80 -1.89 10.56
CA LYS A 58 -6.01 -3.29 10.19
C LYS A 58 -4.73 -4.11 10.49
N ASN A 59 -4.06 -4.61 9.46
CA ASN A 59 -2.87 -5.48 9.58
C ASN A 59 -1.54 -4.74 9.37
N GLU A 60 -1.54 -3.42 9.21
CA GLU A 60 -0.34 -2.63 8.93
C GLU A 60 0.05 -1.76 10.14
N ILE A 61 1.31 -1.86 10.57
CA ILE A 61 1.88 -0.94 11.56
C ILE A 61 2.13 0.40 10.87
N ILE A 62 1.40 1.44 11.31
CA ILE A 62 1.49 2.80 10.77
C ILE A 62 2.29 3.75 11.67
N ARG A 63 2.42 3.44 12.96
CA ARG A 63 3.27 4.17 13.92
C ARG A 63 3.92 3.22 14.90
N ARG A 64 5.12 3.60 15.33
CA ARG A 64 5.83 3.00 16.46
C ARG A 64 6.51 4.14 17.21
N VAL A 65 6.34 4.19 18.52
CA VAL A 65 6.88 5.27 19.36
C VAL A 65 7.46 4.71 20.66
N PRO A 66 8.48 5.36 21.24
CA PRO A 66 9.02 4.92 22.52
C PRO A 66 8.07 5.31 23.66
N ILE A 67 8.29 4.70 24.82
CA ILE A 67 7.59 5.02 26.07
C ILE A 67 8.63 5.61 27.02
N ASN A 68 8.88 6.92 26.85
CA ASN A 68 9.90 7.63 27.61
C ASN A 68 9.53 9.10 27.87
N LEU A 69 8.28 9.49 27.62
CA LEU A 69 7.85 10.87 27.86
C LEU A 69 7.61 11.11 29.36
N PRO A 70 7.97 12.30 29.89
CA PRO A 70 7.77 12.63 31.29
C PRO A 70 6.30 12.57 31.72
N ARG A 71 6.04 11.92 32.87
CA ARG A 71 4.76 11.78 33.55
C ARG A 71 4.94 11.89 35.07
N PRO A 72 5.26 13.10 35.57
CA PRO A 72 5.46 13.31 37.01
C PRO A 72 4.21 12.94 37.82
N ASP A 73 3.03 13.21 37.26
CA ASP A 73 1.73 12.84 37.82
C ASP A 73 1.58 11.33 38.07
N ILE A 74 2.08 10.49 37.15
CA ILE A 74 2.06 9.03 37.34
C ILE A 74 3.15 8.58 38.31
N GLY A 75 4.30 9.27 38.31
CA GLY A 75 5.35 9.04 39.30
C GLY A 75 4.93 9.33 40.75
N GLU A 76 4.00 10.26 40.96
CA GLU A 76 3.42 10.53 42.28
C GLU A 76 2.45 9.42 42.74
N VAL A 77 1.66 8.87 41.82
CA VAL A 77 0.72 7.78 42.10
C VAL A 77 1.46 6.43 42.31
N TYR A 78 2.58 6.22 41.61
CA TYR A 78 3.39 5.00 41.68
C TYR A 78 4.85 5.30 42.06
N PRO A 79 5.10 5.74 43.31
CA PRO A 79 6.44 6.18 43.73
C PRO A 79 7.48 5.05 43.71
N ASP A 80 7.05 3.80 43.96
CA ASP A 80 7.94 2.63 44.01
C ASP A 80 8.40 2.16 42.62
N ILE A 81 7.81 2.70 41.55
CA ILE A 81 8.12 2.33 40.17
C ILE A 81 9.00 3.41 39.55
N VAL A 82 10.30 3.15 39.46
CA VAL A 82 11.29 4.12 38.94
C VAL A 82 10.90 4.68 37.57
N LYS A 83 10.39 3.83 36.67
CA LYS A 83 9.98 4.23 35.31
C LYS A 83 8.65 4.97 35.24
N ALA A 84 7.88 5.08 36.32
CA ALA A 84 6.59 5.77 36.32
C ALA A 84 6.72 7.25 35.96
N LYS A 85 7.84 7.89 36.30
CA LYS A 85 8.11 9.30 35.94
C LYS A 85 8.34 9.52 34.45
N THR A 86 8.61 8.47 33.67
CA THR A 86 8.90 8.54 32.23
C THR A 86 8.10 7.50 31.44
N CYS A 87 6.87 7.22 31.86
CA CYS A 87 6.03 6.18 31.26
C CYS A 87 5.07 6.68 30.17
N GLY A 88 5.23 7.93 29.72
CA GLY A 88 4.36 8.54 28.72
C GLY A 88 4.71 8.15 27.29
N PHE A 89 3.70 8.16 26.43
CA PHE A 89 3.87 8.07 24.98
C PHE A 89 2.97 9.07 24.26
N SER A 90 3.37 9.45 23.04
CA SER A 90 2.58 10.29 22.15
C SER A 90 2.86 9.89 20.72
N MET A 91 1.80 9.72 19.94
CA MET A 91 1.87 9.45 18.52
C MET A 91 0.90 10.38 17.79
N VAL A 92 1.37 10.98 16.70
CA VAL A 92 0.54 11.78 15.80
C VAL A 92 0.50 11.06 14.45
N VAL A 93 -0.70 10.85 13.93
CA VAL A 93 -0.91 10.13 12.67
C VAL A 93 -1.80 10.93 11.74
N SER A 94 -1.42 10.96 10.46
CA SER A 94 -2.25 11.53 9.40
C SER A 94 -3.30 10.52 8.98
N THR A 95 -4.54 10.97 8.81
CA THR A 95 -5.66 10.18 8.30
C THR A 95 -5.77 10.25 6.77
N LEU A 96 -4.87 10.98 6.10
CA LEU A 96 -4.85 11.09 4.64
C LEU A 96 -4.59 9.74 3.98
N GLY A 97 -5.44 9.41 2.99
CA GLY A 97 -5.39 8.14 2.28
C GLY A 97 -5.96 6.94 3.05
N MET A 98 -6.52 7.16 4.25
CA MET A 98 -7.28 6.12 4.96
C MET A 98 -8.75 6.08 4.48
N GLU A 99 -9.47 5.03 4.83
CA GLU A 99 -10.91 4.90 4.58
C GLU A 99 -11.72 5.95 5.34
N ASP A 100 -12.98 6.17 4.93
CA ASP A 100 -13.84 7.15 5.58
C ASP A 100 -14.18 6.75 7.03
N ASN A 101 -14.29 5.46 7.31
CA ASN A 101 -14.38 4.92 8.66
C ASN A 101 -13.13 4.09 8.93
N VAL A 102 -12.43 4.39 10.03
CA VAL A 102 -11.17 3.73 10.37
C VAL A 102 -11.23 3.23 11.80
N GLU A 103 -10.76 2.00 12.01
CA GLU A 103 -10.43 1.48 13.33
C GLU A 103 -8.91 1.37 13.45
N LEU A 104 -8.36 2.03 14.46
CA LEU A 104 -6.95 1.99 14.80
C LEU A 104 -6.76 1.18 16.07
N GLN A 105 -5.81 0.25 16.04
CA GLN A 105 -5.48 -0.59 17.20
C GLN A 105 -4.18 -0.12 17.84
N VAL A 106 -4.23 0.17 19.13
CA VAL A 106 -3.09 0.55 19.96
C VAL A 106 -2.56 -0.70 20.65
N MET A 107 -1.31 -1.05 20.38
CA MET A 107 -0.67 -2.27 20.86
C MET A 107 0.64 -1.93 21.60
N ALA A 108 1.01 -2.72 22.61
CA ALA A 108 2.34 -2.69 23.21
C ALA A 108 3.19 -3.84 22.67
N LEU A 109 4.43 -3.54 22.25
CA LEU A 109 5.42 -4.55 21.85
C LEU A 109 6.32 -4.86 23.04
N LEU A 110 6.24 -6.08 23.54
CA LEU A 110 7.08 -6.57 24.64
C LEU A 110 8.45 -7.03 24.13
N GLN A 111 9.44 -7.11 25.03
CA GLN A 111 10.81 -7.53 24.69
C GLN A 111 10.89 -8.95 24.09
N ASN A 112 9.98 -9.83 24.47
CA ASN A 112 9.82 -11.17 23.89
C ASN A 112 9.08 -11.19 22.54
N GLN A 113 8.91 -10.04 21.89
CA GLN A 113 8.22 -9.86 20.60
C GLN A 113 6.71 -10.11 20.63
N VAL A 114 6.11 -10.35 21.81
CA VAL A 114 4.66 -10.45 21.94
C VAL A 114 4.02 -9.08 21.83
N GLN A 115 2.95 -9.00 21.05
CA GLN A 115 2.12 -7.80 20.91
C GLN A 115 0.88 -7.93 21.80
N VAL A 116 0.62 -6.91 22.62
CA VAL A 116 -0.52 -6.86 23.53
C VAL A 116 -1.49 -5.79 23.07
N HIS A 117 -2.74 -6.16 22.79
CA HIS A 117 -3.79 -5.21 22.39
C HIS A 117 -4.31 -4.43 23.60
N LEU A 118 -4.26 -3.10 23.51
CA LEU A 118 -4.58 -2.19 24.61
C LEU A 118 -5.81 -1.33 24.33
N ALA A 119 -6.00 -0.87 23.10
CA ALA A 119 -7.18 -0.08 22.78
C ALA A 119 -7.54 -0.13 21.29
N SER A 120 -8.83 -0.03 21.00
CA SER A 120 -9.37 0.27 19.67
C SER A 120 -9.91 1.70 19.65
N ILE A 121 -9.48 2.49 18.66
CA ILE A 121 -9.93 3.86 18.42
C ILE A 121 -10.65 3.88 17.07
N SER A 122 -11.95 4.17 17.08
CA SER A 122 -12.73 4.33 15.86
C SER A 122 -12.86 5.82 15.52
N LEU A 123 -12.66 6.15 14.25
CA LEU A 123 -12.81 7.50 13.73
C LEU A 123 -13.56 7.51 12.39
N GLN A 124 -14.21 8.63 12.14
CA GLN A 124 -14.89 8.94 10.89
C GLN A 124 -14.23 10.17 10.27
N ARG A 125 -13.79 10.08 9.03
CA ARG A 125 -13.37 11.22 8.21
C ARG A 125 -14.62 11.89 7.63
N THR A 126 -14.76 13.17 7.88
CA THR A 126 -15.93 13.96 7.48
C THR A 126 -15.67 14.77 6.21
N ALA A 127 -14.42 14.86 5.76
CA ALA A 127 -14.04 15.49 4.51
C ALA A 127 -12.77 14.85 3.90
N LYS A 128 -12.73 14.82 2.56
CA LYS A 128 -11.52 14.57 1.78
C LYS A 128 -10.80 15.89 1.49
N LEU A 129 -9.54 15.80 1.05
CA LEU A 129 -8.77 16.98 0.67
C LEU A 129 -9.50 17.82 -0.39
N PRO A 130 -9.54 19.16 -0.25
CA PRO A 130 -10.22 20.02 -1.22
C PRO A 130 -9.52 19.96 -2.58
N PHE A 131 -10.29 19.73 -3.63
CA PHE A 131 -9.81 19.57 -5.00
C PHE A 131 -9.56 20.92 -5.67
N ASN A 132 -8.48 21.60 -5.29
CA ASN A 132 -8.16 22.93 -5.86
C ASN A 132 -7.36 22.86 -7.18
N TYR A 133 -7.17 21.66 -7.72
CA TYR A 133 -6.51 21.43 -9.00
C TYR A 133 -7.12 20.22 -9.70
N GLU A 134 -7.73 20.46 -10.85
CA GLU A 134 -8.17 19.40 -11.76
C GLU A 134 -6.95 18.84 -12.48
N SER A 135 -6.76 17.53 -12.37
CA SER A 135 -5.65 16.87 -13.05
C SER A 135 -5.97 16.62 -14.50
N ILE A 136 -4.95 16.73 -15.35
CA ILE A 136 -5.04 16.44 -16.78
C ILE A 136 -5.29 14.95 -16.99
N PHE A 137 -4.59 14.11 -16.22
CA PHE A 137 -4.69 12.66 -16.32
C PHE A 137 -5.12 12.03 -14.98
N GLN A 138 -5.85 10.92 -15.05
CA GLN A 138 -6.21 10.11 -13.89
C GLN A 138 -5.28 8.89 -13.76
N PRO A 139 -4.91 8.44 -12.55
CA PRO A 139 -4.10 7.24 -12.39
C PRO A 139 -4.92 5.99 -12.73
N LEU A 140 -4.32 5.12 -13.53
CA LEU A 140 -4.69 3.72 -13.71
C LEU A 140 -3.66 2.85 -12.97
N MET A 141 -4.02 2.41 -11.77
CA MET A 141 -3.16 1.57 -10.93
C MET A 141 -3.28 0.12 -11.37
N VAL A 142 -2.16 -0.52 -11.74
CA VAL A 142 -2.08 -1.97 -12.00
C VAL A 142 -1.44 -2.64 -10.79
N THR A 143 -2.27 -3.09 -9.86
CA THR A 143 -1.81 -3.71 -8.60
C THR A 143 -1.64 -5.20 -8.77
N SER A 144 -0.45 -5.73 -8.50
CA SER A 144 -0.19 -7.17 -8.60
C SER A 144 0.92 -7.63 -7.67
N LEU A 145 1.01 -8.94 -7.45
CA LEU A 145 2.24 -9.55 -6.95
C LEU A 145 3.30 -9.59 -8.05
N GLY A 146 4.57 -9.74 -7.66
CA GLY A 146 5.63 -10.06 -8.60
C GLY A 146 5.29 -11.32 -9.39
N ARG A 147 5.66 -11.35 -10.68
CA ARG A 147 5.47 -12.51 -11.58
C ARG A 147 4.01 -12.85 -11.95
N SER A 148 3.07 -11.92 -11.77
CA SER A 148 1.64 -12.09 -12.13
C SER A 148 1.30 -11.69 -13.57
N GLY A 149 2.29 -11.31 -14.39
CA GLY A 149 2.06 -10.87 -15.78
C GLY A 149 1.76 -9.37 -15.95
N SER A 150 2.01 -8.54 -14.95
CA SER A 150 1.77 -7.08 -15.02
C SER A 150 2.53 -6.39 -16.14
N THR A 151 3.74 -6.85 -16.49
CA THR A 151 4.49 -6.35 -17.65
C THR A 151 3.74 -6.57 -18.97
N TRP A 152 3.05 -7.71 -19.13
CA TRP A 152 2.22 -7.97 -20.31
C TRP A 152 1.01 -7.03 -20.34
N LEU A 153 0.30 -6.90 -19.20
CA LEU A 153 -0.84 -6.00 -19.11
C LEU A 153 -0.45 -4.54 -19.41
N MET A 154 0.63 -4.04 -18.80
CA MET A 154 1.14 -2.67 -19.05
C MET A 154 1.46 -2.44 -20.51
N ARG A 155 2.07 -3.44 -21.17
CA ARG A 155 2.38 -3.38 -22.60
C ARG A 155 1.11 -3.24 -23.45
N VAL A 156 0.07 -4.03 -23.16
CA VAL A 156 -1.17 -3.96 -23.93
C VAL A 156 -1.89 -2.63 -23.67
N LEU A 157 -1.92 -2.15 -22.42
CA LEU A 157 -2.48 -0.84 -22.06
C LEU A 157 -1.75 0.31 -22.79
N ALA A 158 -0.44 0.20 -22.98
CA ALA A 158 0.37 1.20 -23.69
C ALA A 158 -0.04 1.42 -25.15
N GLU A 159 -0.79 0.48 -25.76
CA GLU A 159 -1.26 0.60 -27.15
C GLU A 159 -2.63 1.26 -27.29
N HIS A 160 -3.32 1.55 -26.17
CA HIS A 160 -4.61 2.24 -26.19
C HIS A 160 -4.41 3.76 -26.34
N SER A 161 -5.18 4.41 -27.23
CA SER A 161 -5.05 5.84 -27.54
C SER A 161 -5.26 6.77 -26.34
N ASN A 162 -6.13 6.37 -25.41
CA ASN A 162 -6.49 7.16 -24.22
C ASN A 162 -5.67 6.83 -22.96
N ILE A 163 -4.65 5.97 -23.06
CA ILE A 163 -3.82 5.56 -21.93
C ILE A 163 -2.36 5.87 -22.22
N ILE A 164 -1.71 6.64 -21.33
CA ILE A 164 -0.28 6.90 -21.39
C ILE A 164 0.47 5.94 -20.47
N VAL A 165 1.42 5.22 -21.04
CA VAL A 165 2.39 4.40 -20.33
C VAL A 165 3.75 4.85 -20.81
N HIS A 166 4.68 5.12 -19.91
CA HIS A 166 6.07 5.34 -20.31
C HIS A 166 6.64 3.99 -20.79
N ARG A 167 6.97 3.92 -22.09
CA ARG A 167 7.27 2.69 -22.82
C ARG A 167 8.69 2.13 -22.55
N GLU A 168 9.36 2.63 -21.52
CA GLU A 168 10.64 2.09 -21.06
C GLU A 168 10.41 0.78 -20.30
N TYR A 169 10.96 -0.32 -20.81
CA TYR A 169 10.92 -1.61 -20.13
C TYR A 169 11.63 -1.50 -18.76
N PRO A 170 11.08 -2.06 -17.66
CA PRO A 170 9.94 -2.97 -17.56
C PRO A 170 8.56 -2.30 -17.38
N TYR A 171 8.37 -1.07 -17.83
CA TYR A 171 7.18 -0.24 -17.58
C TYR A 171 7.02 0.13 -16.10
N GLU A 172 8.15 0.49 -15.46
CA GLU A 172 8.25 0.80 -14.04
C GLU A 172 8.66 2.25 -13.78
N THR A 173 8.08 3.14 -14.59
CA THR A 173 8.09 4.56 -14.26
C THR A 173 7.17 4.78 -13.06
N HIS A 174 7.70 5.43 -12.05
CA HIS A 174 7.10 5.58 -10.73
C HIS A 174 6.92 7.07 -10.41
N ALA A 175 6.51 7.86 -11.40
CA ALA A 175 6.31 9.29 -11.30
C ALA A 175 5.23 9.61 -10.26
N ALA A 176 4.06 8.99 -10.38
CA ALA A 176 2.97 9.15 -9.44
C ALA A 176 3.37 8.62 -8.07
N LYS A 177 3.99 7.43 -7.96
CA LYS A 177 4.53 6.96 -6.68
C LYS A 177 5.56 7.92 -6.08
N TYR A 178 6.39 8.57 -6.89
CA TYR A 178 7.40 9.49 -6.41
C TYR A 178 6.78 10.76 -5.85
N TRP A 179 5.94 11.46 -6.61
CA TRP A 179 5.34 12.72 -6.17
C TRP A 179 4.19 12.52 -5.18
N ILE A 180 3.24 11.62 -5.47
CA ILE A 180 2.04 11.42 -4.66
C ILE A 180 2.32 10.58 -3.41
N TYR A 181 3.18 9.57 -3.50
CA TYR A 181 3.50 8.77 -2.33
C TYR A 181 4.77 9.27 -1.64
N SER A 182 5.95 9.15 -2.27
CA SER A 182 7.21 9.44 -1.58
C SER A 182 7.30 10.89 -1.10
N LEU A 183 6.95 11.87 -1.94
CA LEU A 183 7.06 13.27 -1.58
C LEU A 183 5.87 13.76 -0.75
N PHE A 184 4.64 13.62 -1.26
CA PHE A 184 3.47 14.11 -0.54
C PHE A 184 3.28 13.42 0.81
N LYS A 185 3.52 12.11 0.94
CA LYS A 185 3.46 11.44 2.25
C LYS A 185 4.49 12.03 3.20
N VAL A 186 5.76 12.13 2.80
CA VAL A 186 6.83 12.68 3.66
C VAL A 186 6.55 14.13 4.06
N LEU A 187 6.05 14.96 3.13
CA LEU A 187 5.75 16.36 3.39
C LEU A 187 4.44 16.56 4.17
N SER A 188 3.47 15.65 4.07
CA SER A 188 2.19 15.75 4.80
C SER A 188 2.18 15.03 6.14
N GLU A 189 3.05 14.05 6.38
CA GLU A 189 3.04 13.25 7.63
C GLU A 189 3.61 14.00 8.84
N PRO A 190 2.94 13.94 10.00
CA PRO A 190 3.53 14.32 11.28
C PRO A 190 4.80 13.52 11.60
N THR A 191 5.70 14.14 12.35
CA THR A 191 7.01 13.57 12.68
C THR A 191 6.86 12.19 13.36
N ASN A 192 7.54 11.16 12.84
CA ASN A 192 7.53 9.77 13.27
C ASN A 192 8.97 9.27 13.50
N TYR A 193 9.41 9.23 14.76
CA TYR A 193 10.80 8.98 15.14
C TYR A 193 11.26 7.52 15.02
N LEU A 194 10.35 6.53 15.00
CA LEU A 194 10.71 5.10 15.11
C LEU A 194 9.96 4.17 14.14
N ASN A 195 9.64 4.59 12.92
CA ASN A 195 8.91 3.74 11.98
C ASN A 195 9.66 2.43 11.66
N PRO A 196 9.16 1.23 12.04
CA PRO A 196 9.81 -0.05 11.72
C PRO A 196 9.62 -0.44 10.24
N ASN A 197 8.64 0.17 9.55
CA ASN A 197 8.27 -0.13 8.16
C ASN A 197 8.59 1.02 7.19
N ALA A 198 9.19 2.12 7.66
CA ALA A 198 9.78 3.06 6.71
C ALA A 198 10.92 2.31 6.03
N PRO A 199 10.94 2.16 4.70
CA PRO A 199 12.16 1.75 4.04
C PRO A 199 13.24 2.72 4.52
N ALA A 200 14.20 2.22 5.30
CA ALA A 200 15.37 2.96 5.79
C ALA A 200 16.34 3.31 4.65
N LYS A 201 15.81 3.55 3.45
CA LYS A 201 16.49 3.81 2.19
C LYS A 201 15.54 4.67 1.35
N HIS A 202 15.28 5.95 1.62
CA HIS A 202 16.24 7.01 1.33
C HIS A 202 15.89 8.38 2.00
N LEU A 203 14.73 8.56 2.63
CA LEU A 203 14.30 9.87 3.18
C LEU A 203 14.01 9.89 4.69
N SER A 204 13.76 8.74 5.33
CA SER A 204 13.65 8.64 6.79
C SER A 204 15.01 8.64 7.50
N GLY A 205 16.08 8.21 6.80
CA GLY A 205 17.47 8.31 7.28
C GLY A 205 18.07 9.72 7.14
N LEU A 206 17.51 10.53 6.24
CA LEU A 206 17.73 11.97 6.26
C LEU A 206 16.85 12.52 7.39
N ASN A 207 17.45 13.10 8.42
CA ASN A 207 16.77 13.61 9.61
C ASN A 207 15.87 14.85 9.33
N ILE A 208 15.18 14.89 8.18
CA ILE A 208 14.23 15.94 7.73
C ILE A 208 13.09 16.10 8.76
N GLN A 209 12.79 15.01 9.45
CA GLN A 209 11.88 14.91 10.58
C GLN A 209 12.29 15.84 11.75
N TRP A 210 13.61 15.99 12.02
CA TRP A 210 14.15 16.93 13.01
C TRP A 210 14.07 18.39 12.55
N VAL A 211 14.37 18.68 11.28
CA VAL A 211 14.24 20.04 10.72
C VAL A 211 12.79 20.52 10.81
N ARG A 212 11.83 19.65 10.47
CA ARG A 212 10.39 19.95 10.57
C ARG A 212 9.92 20.18 12.01
N ARG A 213 10.46 19.44 13.00
CA ARG A 213 10.09 19.57 14.42
C ARG A 213 10.29 21.00 14.94
N ASN A 214 11.33 21.69 14.48
CA ASN A 214 11.61 23.06 14.92
C ASN A 214 10.63 24.09 14.35
N ILE A 215 9.99 23.77 13.22
CA ILE A 215 9.02 24.64 12.55
C ILE A 215 7.59 24.44 13.09
N ILE A 216 7.25 23.22 13.54
CA ILE A 216 5.87 22.82 13.90
C ILE A 216 5.58 22.88 15.41
N GLN A 217 6.57 23.14 16.27
CA GLN A 217 6.36 23.19 17.73
C GLN A 217 5.38 24.27 18.21
N ASP A 218 5.07 25.26 17.37
CA ASP A 218 4.12 26.31 17.70
C ASP A 218 2.70 25.98 17.17
N ASN A 219 1.75 25.89 18.09
CA ASN A 219 0.33 25.63 17.81
C ASN A 219 -0.28 26.65 16.84
N LEU A 220 0.28 27.86 16.73
CA LEU A 220 -0.17 28.89 15.79
C LEU A 220 -0.13 28.43 14.32
N PHE A 221 0.80 27.56 13.94
CA PHE A 221 0.98 27.16 12.53
C PHE A 221 0.26 25.86 12.16
N ASN A 222 -0.32 25.13 13.11
CA ASN A 222 -0.97 23.83 12.84
C ASN A 222 -2.12 23.94 11.83
N GLN A 223 -2.91 25.03 11.90
CA GLN A 223 -4.00 25.27 10.94
C GLN A 223 -3.47 25.62 9.54
N TRP A 224 -2.42 26.45 9.46
CA TRP A 224 -1.78 26.81 8.19
C TRP A 224 -1.14 25.58 7.52
N PHE A 225 -0.44 24.75 8.31
CA PHE A 225 0.14 23.50 7.82
C PHE A 225 -0.94 22.56 7.27
N THR A 226 -2.06 22.45 7.97
CA THR A 226 -3.10 21.50 7.57
C THR A 226 -3.90 21.96 6.36
N ASN A 227 -4.18 23.25 6.25
CA ASN A 227 -5.04 23.76 5.18
C ASN A 227 -4.23 24.29 4.00
N ASN A 228 -3.36 25.27 4.23
CA ASN A 228 -2.69 26.00 3.16
C ASN A 228 -1.52 25.20 2.60
N TYR A 229 -0.63 24.72 3.47
CA TYR A 229 0.57 24.00 3.04
C TYR A 229 0.23 22.68 2.36
N ILE A 230 -0.64 21.84 2.95
CA ILE A 230 -1.05 20.58 2.31
C ILE A 230 -1.62 20.83 0.91
N ASN A 231 -2.47 21.86 0.72
CA ASN A 231 -3.00 22.21 -0.60
C ASN A 231 -1.90 22.62 -1.60
N GLN A 232 -0.87 23.35 -1.15
CA GLN A 232 0.27 23.70 -2.00
C GLN A 232 1.07 22.46 -2.40
N VAL A 233 1.32 21.54 -1.47
CA VAL A 233 2.04 20.29 -1.76
C VAL A 233 1.22 19.41 -2.71
N VAL A 234 -0.10 19.28 -2.49
CA VAL A 234 -1.00 18.55 -3.41
C VAL A 234 -0.91 19.15 -4.81
N LYS A 235 -1.06 20.48 -4.94
CA LYS A 235 -0.97 21.16 -6.23
C LYS A 235 0.37 20.87 -6.91
N PHE A 236 1.48 21.01 -6.20
CA PHE A 236 2.81 20.71 -6.72
C PHE A 236 2.91 19.27 -7.23
N CYS A 237 2.53 18.28 -6.41
CA CYS A 237 2.65 16.88 -6.78
C CYS A 237 1.79 16.51 -7.99
N LYS A 238 0.55 17.03 -8.06
CA LYS A 238 -0.35 16.81 -9.20
C LYS A 238 0.19 17.47 -10.47
N THR A 239 0.60 18.74 -10.40
CA THR A 239 1.19 19.47 -11.54
C THR A 239 2.48 18.82 -12.04
N SER A 240 3.36 18.37 -11.14
CA SER A 240 4.59 17.65 -11.54
C SER A 240 4.27 16.32 -12.23
N THR A 241 3.28 15.57 -11.72
CA THR A 241 2.84 14.31 -12.33
C THR A 241 2.25 14.55 -13.73
N ASP A 242 1.34 15.52 -13.86
CA ASP A 242 0.71 15.87 -15.13
C ASP A 242 1.73 16.41 -16.14
N SER A 243 2.67 17.26 -15.71
CA SER A 243 3.74 17.77 -16.56
C SER A 243 4.65 16.66 -17.05
N PHE A 244 5.00 15.70 -16.19
CA PHE A 244 5.83 14.56 -16.57
C PHE A 244 5.14 13.71 -17.64
N TYR A 245 3.88 13.30 -17.42
CA TYR A 245 3.17 12.48 -18.38
C TYR A 245 2.82 13.22 -19.68
N SER A 246 2.65 14.55 -19.61
CA SER A 246 2.54 15.37 -20.82
C SER A 246 3.82 15.33 -21.65
N GLU A 247 4.99 15.32 -21.00
CA GLU A 247 6.27 15.22 -21.70
C GLU A 247 6.52 13.81 -22.25
N VAL A 248 6.15 12.77 -21.51
CA VAL A 248 6.15 11.38 -22.02
C VAL A 248 5.23 11.27 -23.24
N ALA A 249 4.03 11.84 -23.20
CA ALA A 249 3.10 11.82 -24.33
C ALA A 249 3.70 12.50 -25.58
N LYS A 250 4.32 13.69 -25.43
CA LYS A 250 5.02 14.36 -26.54
C LYS A 250 6.14 13.50 -27.13
N ASN A 251 7.00 12.94 -26.27
CA ASN A 251 8.13 12.10 -26.70
C ASN A 251 7.66 10.80 -27.39
N GLN A 252 6.48 10.30 -27.04
CA GLN A 252 5.86 9.12 -27.67
C GLN A 252 4.91 9.45 -28.83
N ASN A 253 4.87 10.72 -29.28
CA ASN A 253 3.97 11.21 -30.34
C ASN A 253 2.48 10.92 -30.07
N GLN A 254 2.07 10.99 -28.80
CA GLN A 254 0.68 10.89 -28.37
C GLN A 254 0.11 12.28 -28.08
N THR A 255 -1.17 12.50 -28.35
CA THR A 255 -1.83 13.79 -28.13
C THR A 255 -2.39 13.87 -26.70
N PRO A 256 -1.90 14.77 -25.83
CA PRO A 256 -2.34 14.87 -24.43
C PRO A 256 -3.85 15.04 -24.24
N SER A 257 -4.52 15.79 -25.12
CA SER A 257 -5.98 16.02 -25.02
C SER A 257 -6.84 14.79 -25.29
N GLN A 258 -6.27 13.71 -25.83
CA GLN A 258 -6.97 12.44 -26.04
C GLN A 258 -6.70 11.43 -24.91
N LEU A 259 -5.72 11.71 -24.05
CA LEU A 259 -5.33 10.84 -22.95
C LEU A 259 -6.23 11.08 -21.74
N THR A 260 -6.69 10.00 -21.13
CA THR A 260 -7.51 10.01 -19.92
C THR A 260 -6.72 9.50 -18.73
N TYR A 261 -5.96 8.42 -18.93
CA TYR A 261 -5.26 7.74 -17.86
C TYR A 261 -3.75 7.72 -18.08
N PHE A 262 -2.97 7.87 -17.01
CA PHE A 262 -1.61 7.35 -16.97
C PHE A 262 -1.60 6.04 -16.19
N ALA A 263 -0.92 5.00 -16.69
CA ALA A 263 -0.83 3.74 -15.97
C ALA A 263 0.52 3.52 -15.30
N GLU A 264 0.50 3.03 -14.06
CA GLU A 264 1.69 2.57 -13.33
C GLU A 264 1.39 1.24 -12.63
N LYS A 265 2.44 0.42 -12.44
CA LYS A 265 2.35 -0.81 -11.64
C LYS A 265 2.41 -0.48 -10.15
N PHE A 266 1.61 -1.14 -9.33
CA PHE A 266 1.62 -1.02 -7.88
C PHE A 266 1.79 -2.37 -7.20
N ALA A 267 2.39 -2.35 -6.01
CA ALA A 267 2.29 -3.46 -5.06
C ALA A 267 1.00 -3.27 -4.23
N PRO A 268 0.43 -4.32 -3.62
CA PRO A 268 -0.76 -4.24 -2.78
C PRO A 268 -0.46 -3.58 -1.42
N TRP A 269 -0.05 -2.31 -1.46
CA TRP A 269 0.26 -1.47 -0.31
C TRP A 269 -0.78 -0.36 -0.23
N LYS A 270 -1.61 -0.39 0.81
CA LYS A 270 -2.77 0.50 0.94
C LYS A 270 -2.39 1.95 1.11
N SER A 271 -1.27 2.21 1.80
CA SER A 271 -0.77 3.56 2.03
C SER A 271 -0.51 4.35 0.75
N ILE A 272 -0.13 3.66 -0.34
CA ILE A 272 0.13 4.28 -1.64
C ILE A 272 -1.17 4.51 -2.38
N THR A 273 -1.93 3.44 -2.62
CA THR A 273 -3.13 3.51 -3.46
C THR A 273 -4.25 4.32 -2.80
N GLY A 274 -4.34 4.29 -1.47
CA GLY A 274 -5.25 5.14 -0.71
C GLY A 274 -5.01 6.64 -0.94
N LEU A 275 -3.75 7.07 -1.06
CA LEU A 275 -3.44 8.46 -1.41
C LEU A 275 -3.77 8.80 -2.87
N CYS A 276 -3.58 7.86 -3.79
CA CYS A 276 -4.03 8.05 -5.17
C CYS A 276 -5.54 8.29 -5.22
N TYR A 277 -6.34 7.46 -4.55
CA TYR A 277 -7.79 7.67 -4.46
C TYR A 277 -8.20 8.93 -3.70
N GLU A 278 -7.41 9.35 -2.71
CA GLU A 278 -7.63 10.61 -1.99
C GLU A 278 -7.46 11.82 -2.92
N LEU A 279 -6.41 11.83 -3.75
CA LEU A 279 -6.05 12.98 -4.60
C LEU A 279 -6.72 12.96 -5.99
N TYR A 280 -7.16 11.78 -6.43
CA TYR A 280 -7.75 11.52 -7.74
C TYR A 280 -9.06 10.73 -7.57
N PRO A 281 -10.21 11.41 -7.44
CA PRO A 281 -11.51 10.76 -7.27
C PRO A 281 -11.92 9.84 -8.42
N GLN A 282 -11.38 10.09 -9.62
CA GLN A 282 -11.64 9.31 -10.82
C GLN A 282 -10.53 8.28 -11.10
N ALA A 283 -9.64 8.03 -10.13
CA ALA A 283 -8.65 6.96 -10.21
C ALA A 283 -9.31 5.61 -10.47
N LYS A 284 -8.65 4.79 -11.28
CA LYS A 284 -9.06 3.41 -11.56
C LYS A 284 -7.97 2.44 -11.13
N GLU A 285 -8.38 1.27 -10.67
CA GLU A 285 -7.46 0.19 -10.28
C GLU A 285 -7.83 -1.11 -10.96
N ILE A 286 -6.81 -1.81 -11.46
CA ILE A 286 -6.89 -3.20 -11.92
C ILE A 286 -6.02 -4.03 -10.97
N ILE A 287 -6.63 -5.00 -10.29
CA ILE A 287 -5.93 -5.98 -9.47
C ILE A 287 -5.68 -7.22 -10.32
N LEU A 288 -4.43 -7.45 -10.68
CA LEU A 288 -4.02 -8.59 -11.49
C LEU A 288 -3.60 -9.75 -10.58
N VAL A 289 -4.34 -10.86 -10.72
CA VAL A 289 -4.15 -12.09 -9.96
C VAL A 289 -3.69 -13.19 -10.90
N ARG A 290 -2.81 -14.05 -10.42
CA ARG A 290 -2.36 -15.26 -11.11
C ARG A 290 -2.40 -16.41 -10.10
N ASP A 291 -2.59 -17.64 -10.55
CA ASP A 291 -2.49 -18.81 -9.69
C ASP A 291 -1.20 -18.73 -8.85
N PHE A 292 -1.34 -18.76 -7.53
CA PHE A 292 -0.23 -18.56 -6.60
C PHE A 292 0.82 -19.65 -6.72
N ARG A 293 0.42 -20.87 -7.14
CA ARG A 293 1.31 -22.00 -7.39
C ARG A 293 2.18 -21.73 -8.63
N ASP A 294 1.59 -21.21 -9.71
CA ASP A 294 2.33 -20.79 -10.90
C ASP A 294 3.22 -19.57 -10.65
N THR A 295 2.78 -18.69 -9.76
CA THR A 295 3.56 -17.53 -9.31
C THR A 295 4.81 -18.00 -8.55
N LEU A 296 4.67 -18.94 -7.62
CA LEU A 296 5.78 -19.57 -6.90
C LEU A 296 6.78 -20.22 -7.88
N CYS A 297 6.30 -21.02 -8.83
CA CYS A 297 7.15 -21.62 -9.88
C CYS A 297 7.94 -20.57 -10.66
N SER A 298 7.29 -19.44 -10.98
CA SER A 298 7.98 -18.35 -11.68
C SER A 298 8.97 -17.61 -10.81
N MET A 299 8.75 -17.50 -9.51
CA MET A 299 9.69 -16.87 -8.58
C MET A 299 10.96 -17.71 -8.44
N LEU A 300 10.80 -19.01 -8.15
CA LEU A 300 11.93 -19.93 -7.96
C LEU A 300 12.82 -19.99 -9.20
N LYS A 301 12.22 -20.18 -10.39
CA LYS A 301 12.97 -20.21 -11.66
C LYS A 301 13.64 -18.88 -11.97
N PHE A 302 13.03 -17.75 -11.61
CA PHE A 302 13.64 -16.42 -11.85
C PHE A 302 14.87 -16.21 -10.97
N SER A 303 14.76 -16.56 -9.68
CA SER A 303 15.85 -16.47 -8.71
C SER A 303 17.02 -17.39 -9.09
N GLU A 304 16.72 -18.63 -9.51
CA GLU A 304 17.72 -19.58 -10.01
C GLU A 304 18.47 -19.04 -11.24
N GLN A 305 17.74 -18.54 -12.24
CA GLN A 305 18.34 -18.05 -13.50
C GLN A 305 19.25 -16.82 -13.33
N ARG A 306 19.03 -16.02 -12.28
CA ARG A 306 19.74 -14.74 -12.08
C ARG A 306 20.68 -14.76 -10.88
N ASN A 307 20.70 -15.85 -10.11
CA ASN A 307 21.45 -15.95 -8.86
C ASN A 307 21.17 -14.76 -7.91
N VAL A 308 19.89 -14.38 -7.78
CA VAL A 308 19.44 -13.24 -6.95
C VAL A 308 18.42 -13.66 -5.90
N THR A 309 18.52 -13.04 -4.72
CA THR A 309 17.51 -13.08 -3.67
C THR A 309 16.48 -11.98 -3.93
N ASP A 310 15.38 -12.35 -4.57
CA ASP A 310 14.26 -11.46 -4.88
C ASP A 310 12.95 -12.02 -4.26
N PHE A 311 11.87 -11.24 -4.29
CA PHE A 311 10.54 -11.62 -3.79
C PHE A 311 10.48 -11.93 -2.28
N GLY A 312 11.47 -11.49 -1.52
CA GLY A 312 11.61 -11.77 -0.09
C GLY A 312 11.94 -13.23 0.21
N LEU A 313 12.49 -13.96 -0.76
CA LEU A 313 13.05 -15.30 -0.54
C LEU A 313 14.51 -15.19 -0.08
N ASN A 314 14.89 -16.03 0.89
CA ASN A 314 16.28 -16.20 1.30
C ASN A 314 17.10 -16.88 0.19
N SER A 315 18.43 -16.83 0.29
CA SER A 315 19.31 -17.65 -0.56
C SER A 315 19.00 -19.13 -0.29
N ASN A 316 18.57 -19.87 -1.31
CA ASN A 316 18.15 -21.28 -1.23
C ASN A 316 17.10 -21.55 -0.12
N PRO A 317 15.86 -21.07 -0.29
CA PRO A 317 14.81 -21.30 0.69
C PRO A 317 14.44 -22.80 0.72
N THR A 318 14.06 -23.31 1.89
CA THR A 318 13.38 -24.62 1.94
C THR A 318 11.99 -24.51 1.30
N ASP A 319 11.44 -25.64 0.87
CA ASP A 319 10.09 -25.72 0.28
C ASP A 319 9.04 -25.04 1.17
N LEU A 320 9.06 -25.32 2.47
CA LEU A 320 8.18 -24.69 3.46
C LEU A 320 8.37 -23.17 3.55
N GLN A 321 9.61 -22.68 3.49
CA GLN A 321 9.91 -21.24 3.51
C GLN A 321 9.37 -20.57 2.26
N ALA A 322 9.55 -21.17 1.09
CA ALA A 322 9.07 -20.64 -0.18
C ALA A 322 7.53 -20.59 -0.22
N VAL A 323 6.86 -21.66 0.24
CA VAL A 323 5.40 -21.71 0.33
C VAL A 323 4.85 -20.70 1.34
N LYS A 324 5.44 -20.58 2.54
CA LYS A 324 5.04 -19.55 3.52
C LYS A 324 5.22 -18.13 2.98
N GLN A 325 6.26 -17.89 2.18
CA GLN A 325 6.47 -16.58 1.58
C GLN A 325 5.39 -16.23 0.54
N ILE A 326 5.05 -17.15 -0.37
CA ILE A 326 3.96 -16.90 -1.32
C ILE A 326 2.60 -16.82 -0.61
N LYS A 327 2.37 -17.59 0.46
CA LYS A 327 1.17 -17.47 1.31
C LYS A 327 1.01 -16.08 1.88
N ASN A 328 2.06 -15.51 2.44
CA ASN A 328 2.01 -14.15 3.00
C ASN A 328 1.69 -13.10 1.93
N GLN A 329 2.20 -13.29 0.71
CA GLN A 329 1.89 -12.42 -0.42
C GLN A 329 0.46 -12.60 -0.93
N ALA A 330 0.00 -13.84 -1.08
CA ALA A 330 -1.36 -14.19 -1.49
C ALA A 330 -2.39 -13.66 -0.49
N LYS A 331 -2.15 -13.86 0.81
CA LYS A 331 -2.98 -13.30 1.89
C LYS A 331 -3.05 -11.77 1.82
N ARG A 332 -1.91 -11.11 1.60
CA ARG A 332 -1.88 -9.64 1.45
C ARG A 332 -2.71 -9.19 0.26
N LEU A 333 -2.60 -9.87 -0.88
CA LEU A 333 -3.38 -9.55 -2.08
C LEU A 333 -4.89 -9.80 -1.85
N LEU A 334 -5.25 -10.90 -1.17
CA LEU A 334 -6.63 -11.22 -0.82
C LEU A 334 -7.22 -10.14 0.09
N ASP A 335 -6.58 -9.88 1.24
CA ASP A 335 -7.00 -8.86 2.19
C ASP A 335 -7.11 -7.48 1.52
N TYR A 336 -6.22 -7.17 0.57
CA TYR A 336 -6.24 -5.95 -0.23
C TYR A 336 -7.44 -5.91 -1.18
N SER A 337 -7.65 -6.97 -1.97
CA SER A 337 -8.73 -7.06 -2.96
C SER A 337 -10.11 -6.96 -2.33
N GLN A 338 -10.34 -7.62 -1.18
CA GLN A 338 -11.61 -7.55 -0.45
C GLN A 338 -11.95 -6.14 -0.01
N GLN A 339 -10.94 -5.34 0.33
CA GLN A 339 -11.13 -3.95 0.74
C GLN A 339 -11.30 -2.98 -0.43
N ARG A 340 -11.00 -3.44 -1.65
CA ARG A 340 -11.11 -2.68 -2.88
C ARG A 340 -12.22 -3.21 -3.80
N ALA A 341 -13.05 -4.13 -3.32
CA ALA A 341 -14.04 -4.83 -4.13
C ALA A 341 -14.96 -3.87 -4.90
N ASP A 342 -15.35 -2.76 -4.29
CA ASP A 342 -16.24 -1.76 -4.90
C ASP A 342 -15.54 -0.74 -5.81
N GLN A 343 -14.19 -0.74 -5.84
CA GLN A 343 -13.38 0.31 -6.48
C GLN A 343 -12.38 -0.21 -7.51
N ALA A 344 -12.08 -1.51 -7.50
CA ALA A 344 -11.06 -2.11 -8.34
C ALA A 344 -11.61 -3.28 -9.18
N CYS A 345 -11.11 -3.42 -10.41
CA CYS A 345 -11.44 -4.53 -11.29
C CYS A 345 -10.43 -5.66 -11.11
N ILE A 346 -10.90 -6.85 -10.73
CA ILE A 346 -10.04 -8.04 -10.60
C ILE A 346 -9.93 -8.73 -11.96
N ILE A 347 -8.69 -8.97 -12.39
CA ILE A 347 -8.38 -9.66 -13.65
C ILE A 347 -7.46 -10.84 -13.37
N HIS A 348 -7.82 -12.00 -13.91
CA HIS A 348 -6.98 -13.20 -13.87
C HIS A 348 -5.99 -13.21 -15.03
N TYR A 349 -4.72 -13.47 -14.73
CA TYR A 349 -3.64 -13.61 -15.70
C TYR A 349 -3.97 -14.68 -16.75
N GLU A 350 -4.61 -15.76 -16.32
CA GLU A 350 -5.00 -16.88 -17.17
C GLU A 350 -5.97 -16.40 -18.26
N ASN A 351 -6.90 -15.51 -17.93
CA ASN A 351 -7.85 -14.93 -18.89
C ASN A 351 -7.16 -13.94 -19.83
N LEU A 352 -6.17 -13.16 -19.37
CA LEU A 352 -5.37 -12.29 -20.24
C LEU A 352 -4.61 -13.06 -21.34
N VAL A 353 -4.32 -14.34 -21.10
CA VAL A 353 -3.58 -15.20 -22.03
C VAL A 353 -4.52 -16.05 -22.88
N LEU A 354 -5.56 -16.63 -22.27
CA LEU A 354 -6.46 -17.59 -22.92
C LEU A 354 -7.66 -16.92 -23.61
N LYS A 355 -8.17 -15.83 -23.04
CA LYS A 355 -9.37 -15.11 -23.46
C LYS A 355 -9.08 -13.61 -23.58
N ALA A 356 -7.97 -13.28 -24.25
CA ALA A 356 -7.44 -11.91 -24.30
C ALA A 356 -8.49 -10.91 -24.81
N ASP A 357 -9.17 -11.20 -25.92
CA ASP A 357 -10.17 -10.30 -26.49
C ASP A 357 -11.30 -9.94 -25.50
N GLU A 358 -11.90 -10.95 -24.87
CA GLU A 358 -12.97 -10.78 -23.86
C GLU A 358 -12.48 -10.03 -22.63
N THR A 359 -11.26 -10.36 -22.17
CA THR A 359 -10.67 -9.74 -20.98
C THR A 359 -10.38 -8.26 -21.22
N PHE A 360 -9.84 -7.89 -22.38
CA PHE A 360 -9.57 -6.49 -22.70
C PHE A 360 -10.84 -5.69 -22.96
N LEU A 361 -11.89 -6.28 -23.54
CA LEU A 361 -13.21 -5.63 -23.60
C LEU A 361 -13.72 -5.30 -22.19
N THR A 362 -13.60 -6.25 -21.25
CA THR A 362 -13.99 -6.06 -19.84
C THR A 362 -13.18 -4.92 -19.19
N ILE A 363 -11.87 -4.88 -19.42
CA ILE A 363 -11.00 -3.80 -18.91
C ILE A 363 -11.43 -2.44 -19.48
N LEU A 364 -11.61 -2.30 -20.80
CA LEU A 364 -11.96 -1.02 -21.41
C LEU A 364 -13.33 -0.52 -20.95
N ASN A 365 -14.31 -1.42 -20.82
CA ASN A 365 -15.62 -1.09 -20.25
C ASN A 365 -15.50 -0.56 -18.83
N TYR A 366 -14.73 -1.22 -17.96
CA TYR A 366 -14.50 -0.76 -16.59
C TYR A 366 -13.81 0.62 -16.51
N LEU A 367 -12.91 0.91 -17.47
CA LEU A 367 -12.23 2.20 -17.59
C LEU A 367 -13.11 3.29 -18.22
N ASN A 368 -14.34 2.98 -18.62
CA ASN A 368 -15.23 3.87 -19.38
C ASN A 368 -14.56 4.38 -20.67
N LEU A 369 -13.80 3.52 -21.36
CA LEU A 369 -13.17 3.81 -22.65
C LEU A 369 -13.92 3.11 -23.78
N GLU A 370 -13.68 3.54 -25.02
CA GLU A 370 -14.30 2.90 -26.19
C GLU A 370 -13.89 1.42 -26.30
N ALA A 371 -14.86 0.53 -26.10
CA ALA A 371 -14.64 -0.91 -26.07
C ALA A 371 -15.36 -1.58 -27.25
N ASN A 372 -14.63 -1.88 -28.32
CA ASN A 372 -15.13 -2.71 -29.41
C ASN A 372 -14.08 -3.71 -29.88
N THR A 373 -14.55 -4.80 -30.50
CA THR A 373 -13.70 -5.91 -30.92
C THR A 373 -12.60 -5.48 -31.90
N LYS A 374 -12.85 -4.46 -32.73
CA LYS A 374 -11.87 -3.96 -33.71
C LYS A 374 -10.71 -3.24 -33.01
N ILE A 375 -11.01 -2.40 -32.01
CA ILE A 375 -10.00 -1.72 -31.19
C ILE A 375 -9.15 -2.73 -30.44
N VAL A 376 -9.79 -3.69 -29.75
CA VAL A 376 -9.09 -4.71 -28.96
C VAL A 376 -8.17 -5.56 -29.83
N LYS A 377 -8.65 -6.04 -30.99
CA LYS A 377 -7.80 -6.80 -31.93
C LYS A 377 -6.62 -6.00 -32.43
N ASN A 378 -6.79 -4.70 -32.70
CA ASN A 378 -5.70 -3.83 -33.13
C ASN A 378 -4.64 -3.64 -32.04
N ILE A 379 -5.08 -3.36 -30.81
CA ILE A 379 -4.22 -3.24 -29.62
C ILE A 379 -3.41 -4.53 -29.40
N LEU A 380 -4.08 -5.69 -29.40
CA LEU A 380 -3.44 -6.98 -29.22
C LEU A 380 -2.43 -7.28 -30.34
N LYS A 381 -2.77 -6.98 -31.60
CA LYS A 381 -1.87 -7.14 -32.74
C LYS A 381 -0.61 -6.29 -32.60
N LYS A 382 -0.73 -5.02 -32.20
CA LYS A 382 0.43 -4.12 -31.98
C LYS A 382 1.32 -4.61 -30.83
N SER A 383 0.70 -5.13 -29.77
CA SER A 383 1.42 -5.64 -28.60
C SER A 383 2.16 -6.97 -28.82
N ALA A 384 1.86 -7.70 -29.91
CA ALA A 384 2.37 -9.05 -30.14
C ALA A 384 3.85 -9.12 -30.54
N THR A 385 4.46 -8.03 -31.01
CA THR A 385 5.86 -8.02 -31.48
C THR A 385 6.84 -8.17 -30.32
N ASP A 386 7.44 -9.33 -30.06
CA ASP A 386 8.37 -9.49 -28.91
C ASP A 386 9.59 -8.54 -29.01
N THR A 387 9.89 -7.79 -27.93
CA THR A 387 11.17 -7.08 -27.77
C THR A 387 12.23 -7.99 -27.17
N GLN A 388 13.52 -7.64 -27.30
CA GLN A 388 14.62 -8.47 -26.80
C GLN A 388 14.63 -8.54 -25.26
N GLU A 389 14.26 -7.46 -24.59
CA GLU A 389 14.17 -7.35 -23.13
C GLU A 389 13.07 -8.26 -22.57
N LEU A 390 11.92 -8.32 -23.25
CA LEU A 390 10.81 -9.22 -22.91
C LEU A 390 11.22 -10.69 -23.00
N LYS A 391 12.01 -11.07 -24.01
CA LYS A 391 12.55 -12.43 -24.14
C LYS A 391 13.45 -12.79 -22.95
N ASN A 392 14.27 -11.86 -22.47
CA ASN A 392 15.22 -12.09 -21.37
C ASN A 392 14.53 -12.24 -19.99
N HIS A 393 13.35 -11.67 -19.78
CA HIS A 393 12.63 -11.71 -18.49
C HIS A 393 11.48 -12.72 -18.41
N ARG A 394 11.09 -13.31 -19.56
CA ARG A 394 10.12 -14.40 -19.62
C ARG A 394 10.76 -15.71 -19.20
N THR A 395 10.16 -16.37 -18.21
CA THR A 395 10.57 -17.71 -17.75
C THR A 395 9.99 -18.84 -18.61
N SER A 396 9.10 -18.51 -19.56
CA SER A 396 8.53 -19.40 -20.58
C SER A 396 8.50 -18.74 -21.98
N LYS A 397 8.93 -19.50 -22.99
CA LYS A 397 8.89 -19.12 -24.42
C LYS A 397 7.47 -19.04 -24.99
N ASN A 398 6.46 -19.62 -24.34
CA ASN A 398 5.04 -19.53 -24.71
C ASN A 398 4.20 -19.14 -23.47
N PRO A 399 3.45 -18.02 -23.48
CA PRO A 399 2.65 -17.59 -22.34
C PRO A 399 1.62 -18.64 -21.90
N LYS A 400 1.05 -19.41 -22.84
CA LYS A 400 0.11 -20.50 -22.52
C LYS A 400 0.77 -21.61 -21.69
N LYS A 401 2.05 -21.90 -21.95
CA LYS A 401 2.83 -22.88 -21.15
C LYS A 401 3.17 -22.38 -19.74
N SER A 402 2.83 -21.15 -19.40
CA SER A 402 3.03 -20.62 -18.06
C SER A 402 1.82 -20.81 -17.14
N ILE A 403 0.70 -21.30 -17.68
CA ILE A 403 -0.53 -21.62 -16.93
C ILE A 403 -0.53 -23.10 -16.60
N GLY A 404 -0.76 -23.44 -15.34
CA GLY A 404 -0.78 -24.81 -14.83
C GLY A 404 0.60 -25.48 -14.77
N ARG A 405 1.69 -24.72 -14.94
CA ARG A 405 3.06 -25.28 -14.91
C ARG A 405 3.44 -25.83 -13.55
N TRP A 406 2.79 -25.36 -12.48
CA TRP A 406 2.98 -25.87 -11.13
C TRP A 406 2.74 -27.37 -10.98
N GLN A 407 1.90 -27.95 -11.85
CA GLN A 407 1.64 -29.39 -11.86
C GLN A 407 2.89 -30.22 -12.23
N GLN A 408 3.79 -29.62 -13.03
CA GLN A 408 4.99 -30.28 -13.53
C GLN A 408 6.26 -29.78 -12.81
N ASP A 409 6.29 -28.51 -12.45
CA ASP A 409 7.50 -27.85 -11.96
C ASP A 409 7.66 -27.91 -10.43
N LEU A 410 6.58 -28.11 -9.67
CA LEU A 410 6.66 -28.34 -8.23
C LEU A 410 6.84 -29.83 -7.96
N ASN A 411 7.70 -30.17 -7.00
CA ASN A 411 7.77 -31.53 -6.47
C ASN A 411 6.51 -31.85 -5.63
N GLU A 412 6.24 -33.13 -5.36
CA GLU A 412 5.05 -33.53 -4.58
C GLU A 412 4.99 -32.89 -3.17
N PRO A 413 6.08 -32.84 -2.38
CA PRO A 413 6.06 -32.15 -1.09
C PRO A 413 5.64 -30.67 -1.18
N MET A 414 6.08 -29.95 -2.20
CA MET A 414 5.69 -28.56 -2.42
C MET A 414 4.22 -28.41 -2.81
N LYS A 415 3.67 -29.36 -3.57
CA LYS A 415 2.24 -29.37 -3.91
C LYS A 415 1.39 -29.55 -2.67
N GLU A 416 1.72 -30.54 -1.82
CA GLU A 416 1.04 -30.78 -0.54
C GLU A 416 1.11 -29.54 0.36
N LEU A 417 2.29 -28.91 0.48
CA LEU A 417 2.45 -27.67 1.24
C LEU A 417 1.61 -26.52 0.67
N CYS A 418 1.51 -26.39 -0.65
CA CYS A 418 0.64 -25.40 -1.28
C CYS A 418 -0.83 -25.67 -0.95
N GLU A 419 -1.27 -26.92 -1.02
CA GLU A 419 -2.63 -27.31 -0.65
C GLU A 419 -2.93 -27.04 0.82
N GLU A 420 -2.00 -27.32 1.73
CA GLU A 420 -2.15 -27.06 3.17
C GLU A 420 -2.22 -25.55 3.49
N HIS A 421 -1.47 -24.72 2.78
CA HIS A 421 -1.23 -23.33 3.17
C HIS A 421 -1.92 -22.26 2.32
N LEU A 422 -2.31 -22.58 1.09
CA LEU A 422 -2.89 -21.62 0.14
C LEU A 422 -4.37 -21.87 -0.18
N THR A 423 -5.02 -22.88 0.41
CA THR A 423 -6.41 -23.27 0.09
C THR A 423 -7.34 -22.07 0.09
N LYS A 424 -7.30 -21.30 1.18
CA LYS A 424 -8.18 -20.14 1.39
C LYS A 424 -8.01 -19.10 0.29
N GLU A 425 -6.77 -18.74 -0.03
CA GLU A 425 -6.47 -17.74 -1.04
C GLU A 425 -6.79 -18.25 -2.45
N LEU A 426 -6.51 -19.52 -2.76
CA LEU A 426 -6.83 -20.12 -4.05
C LEU A 426 -8.34 -20.21 -4.28
N GLN A 427 -9.12 -20.65 -3.28
CA GLN A 427 -10.59 -20.67 -3.35
C GLN A 427 -11.17 -19.27 -3.50
N ALA A 428 -10.67 -18.30 -2.73
CA ALA A 428 -11.16 -16.91 -2.80
C ALA A 428 -10.98 -16.25 -4.17
N PHE A 429 -9.99 -16.68 -4.95
CA PHE A 429 -9.76 -16.24 -6.33
C PHE A 429 -10.21 -17.28 -7.38
N GLY A 430 -10.97 -18.31 -7.01
CA GLY A 430 -11.58 -19.27 -7.95
C GLY A 430 -10.60 -20.23 -8.63
N TYR A 431 -9.43 -20.48 -8.03
CA TYR A 431 -8.45 -21.46 -8.52
C TYR A 431 -8.66 -22.88 -7.96
N LEU A 432 -9.55 -23.02 -6.99
CA LEU A 432 -10.02 -24.27 -6.41
C LEU A 432 -11.53 -24.19 -6.25
N GLU A 433 -12.21 -25.32 -6.40
CA GLU A 433 -13.64 -25.44 -6.05
C GLU A 433 -13.81 -25.35 -4.52
N ASN A 434 -14.97 -24.86 -4.08
CA ASN A 434 -15.29 -24.66 -2.67
C ASN A 434 -15.58 -25.97 -1.93
#